data_AF-A0A8J8F199-F1
#
_entry.id   AF-A0A8J8F199-F1
#
_cell.length_a   1.000
_cell.length_b   1.000
_cell.length_c   1.000
_cell.angle_alpha   90.00
_cell.angle_beta   90.00
_cell.angle_gamma   90.00
#
_symmetry.space_group_name_H-M   'P 1'
#
loop_
_entity.id
_entity.type
_entity.pdbx_description
1 polymer ?
#
loop_
_entity_poly.entity_id
_entity_poly.type
_entity_poly.pdbx_seq_one_letter_code
_entity_poly.pdbx_strand_id
1 'polypeptide(L)' 'MKPMYRSRSWRRKYVRTPGGRTVIHFERKKPKIAHCAMCGRPLNGVPRGRPSELRKLPKTKKRPERPY' A
#
# COMPACT_ATOMS: atom_id res chain seq x y z
N MET A 1 -3.68 11.39 21.99
CA MET A 1 -3.65 10.40 20.88
C MET A 1 -4.92 9.55 20.95
N LYS A 2 -5.75 9.53 19.89
CA LYS A 2 -7.01 8.75 19.89
C LYS A 2 -6.73 7.24 20.07
N PRO A 3 -7.59 6.47 20.77
CA PRO A 3 -7.37 5.04 21.03
C PRO A 3 -7.06 4.21 19.78
N MET A 4 -7.72 4.52 18.65
CA MET A 4 -7.52 3.82 17.36
C MET A 4 -6.06 3.77 16.90
N TYR A 5 -5.27 4.82 17.17
CA TYR A 5 -3.87 4.93 16.72
C TYR A 5 -2.87 4.20 17.63
N ARG A 6 -3.32 3.70 18.78
CA ARG A 6 -2.49 2.87 19.66
C ARG A 6 -2.25 1.47 19.07
N SER A 7 -3.19 0.97 18.27
CA SER A 7 -3.10 -0.32 17.60
C SER A 7 -2.00 -0.38 16.53
N ARG A 8 -1.45 -1.58 16.28
CA ARG A 8 -0.40 -1.84 15.26
C ARG A 8 -0.93 -1.86 13.82
N SER A 9 -2.22 -1.59 13.61
CA SER A 9 -2.85 -1.56 12.28
C SER A 9 -2.47 -0.30 11.48
N TRP A 10 -2.21 0.80 12.18
CA TRP A 10 -1.73 2.06 11.61
C TRP A 10 -0.21 2.15 11.78
N ARG A 11 0.50 2.35 10.67
CA ARG A 11 1.92 2.66 10.64
C ARG A 11 2.12 4.12 11.06
N ARG A 12 3.09 4.35 11.94
CA ARG A 12 3.51 5.68 12.37
C ARG A 12 4.68 6.13 11.51
N LYS A 13 4.58 7.30 10.91
CA LYS A 13 5.65 7.95 10.14
C LYS A 13 5.96 9.29 10.81
N TYR A 14 7.17 9.41 11.36
CA TYR A 14 7.64 10.66 11.92
C TYR A 14 8.10 11.55 10.76
N VAL A 15 7.48 12.71 10.61
CA VAL A 15 7.78 13.66 9.53
C VAL A 15 8.09 15.01 10.15
N ARG A 16 9.19 15.64 9.73
CA ARG A 16 9.46 17.04 10.06
C ARG A 16 8.65 17.91 9.12
N THR A 17 7.83 18.78 9.69
CA THR A 17 7.08 19.80 8.95
C THR A 17 7.99 20.97 8.60
N PRO A 18 7.67 21.76 7.55
CA PRO A 18 8.46 22.93 7.17
C PRO A 18 8.66 23.95 8.31
N GLY A 19 7.71 24.06 9.24
CA GLY A 19 7.82 24.89 10.46
C GLY A 19 8.68 24.28 11.57
N GLY A 20 9.53 23.30 11.29
CA GLY A 20 10.49 22.70 12.22
C GLY A 20 9.91 21.69 13.23
N ARG A 21 8.57 21.52 13.28
CA ARG A 21 7.91 20.58 14.20
C ARG A 21 7.94 19.16 13.67
N THR A 22 8.23 18.18 14.54
CA THR A 22 8.11 16.75 14.20
C THR A 22 6.70 16.25 14.50
N VAL A 23 5.96 15.86 13.48
CA VAL A 23 4.58 15.37 13.58
C VAL A 23 4.51 13.89 13.18
N ILE A 24 3.61 13.14 13.81
CA ILE A 24 3.36 11.73 13.49
C ILE A 24 2.21 11.65 12.49
N HIS A 25 2.49 11.16 11.28
CA HIS A 25 1.47 10.79 10.31
C HIS A 25 1.09 9.32 10.51
N PHE A 26 -0.20 9.05 10.60
CA PHE A 26 -0.74 7.70 10.69
C PHE A 26 -1.20 7.24 9.31
N GLU A 27 -0.47 6.30 8.74
CA GLU A 27 -0.79 5.70 7.45
C GLU A 27 -1.17 4.24 7.67
N ARG A 28 -2.17 3.73 6.96
CA ARG A 28 -2.45 2.28 6.94
C ARG A 28 -1.26 1.54 6.25
N LYS A 29 -1.10 0.25 6.52
CA LYS A 29 -0.03 -0.58 5.91
C LYS A 29 -0.23 -0.79 4.40
N LYS A 30 0.87 -0.98 3.67
CA LYS A 30 0.83 -1.40 2.27
C LYS A 30 0.41 -2.88 2.19
N PRO A 31 -0.49 -3.26 1.27
CA PRO A 31 -0.82 -4.66 1.04
C PRO A 31 0.39 -5.51 0.63
N LYS A 32 0.28 -6.82 0.85
CA LYS A 32 1.26 -7.80 0.37
C LYS A 32 1.22 -7.90 -1.17
N ILE A 33 2.26 -8.51 -1.74
CA ILE A 33 2.32 -8.76 -3.18
C ILE A 33 1.22 -9.75 -3.60
N ALA A 34 0.76 -9.68 -4.84
CA ALA A 34 -0.15 -10.67 -5.39
C ALA A 34 0.62 -11.97 -5.67
N HIS A 35 0.00 -13.10 -5.39
CA HIS A 35 0.58 -14.43 -5.58
C HIS A 35 -0.21 -15.19 -6.65
N CYS A 36 0.47 -16.07 -7.40
CA CYS A 36 -0.14 -16.96 -8.36
C CYS A 36 -1.05 -17.96 -7.63
N ALA A 37 -2.26 -18.18 -8.16
CA ALA A 37 -3.24 -19.07 -7.56
C ALA A 37 -2.78 -20.54 -7.52
N MET A 38 -1.99 -20.99 -8.50
CA MET A 38 -1.56 -22.39 -8.59
C MET A 38 -0.29 -22.67 -7.77
N CYS A 39 0.71 -21.79 -7.85
CA CYS A 39 2.04 -22.07 -7.30
C CYS A 39 2.47 -21.16 -6.14
N GLY A 40 1.67 -20.15 -5.78
CA GLY A 40 1.99 -19.22 -4.69
C GLY A 40 3.17 -18.28 -4.95
N ARG A 41 3.80 -18.34 -6.14
CA ARG A 41 4.90 -17.43 -6.52
C ARG A 41 4.39 -16.00 -6.70
N PRO A 42 5.22 -14.97 -6.41
CA PRO A 42 4.82 -13.58 -6.60
C PRO A 42 4.54 -13.27 -8.08
N LEU A 43 3.45 -12.54 -8.35
CA LEU A 43 3.08 -12.13 -9.70
C LEU A 43 3.86 -10.88 -10.12
N ASN A 44 4.63 -11.02 -11.20
CA ASN A 44 5.35 -9.91 -11.80
C ASN A 44 4.42 -9.09 -12.71
N GLY A 45 4.50 -7.76 -12.61
CA GLY A 45 3.68 -6.83 -13.41
C GLY A 45 2.33 -6.44 -12.79
N VAL A 46 2.01 -6.93 -11.59
CA VAL A 46 0.82 -6.52 -10.84
C VAL A 46 1.21 -5.50 -9.76
N PRO A 47 0.69 -4.26 -9.79
CA PRO A 47 1.01 -3.26 -8.79
C PRO A 47 0.43 -3.63 -7.43
N ARG A 48 1.19 -3.36 -6.36
CA ARG A 48 0.68 -3.42 -4.99
C ARG A 48 0.12 -2.06 -4.59
N GLY A 49 -1.11 -2.05 -4.12
CA GLY A 49 -1.77 -0.83 -3.68
C GLY A 49 -3.12 -1.15 -3.04
N ARG A 50 -3.67 -0.18 -2.32
CA ARG A 50 -5.05 -0.31 -1.85
C ARG A 50 -6.04 -0.20 -3.00
N PRO A 51 -7.29 -0.67 -2.82
CA PRO A 51 -8.33 -0.48 -3.81
C PRO A 51 -8.48 0.97 -4.28
N SER A 52 -8.32 1.95 -3.40
CA SER A 52 -8.38 3.37 -3.76
C SER A 52 -7.21 3.85 -4.63
N GLU A 53 -6.01 3.30 -4.45
CA GLU A 53 -4.83 3.60 -5.27
C GLU A 53 -4.93 2.89 -6.62
N LEU A 54 -5.34 1.61 -6.61
CA LEU A 54 -5.53 0.83 -7.82
C LEU A 54 -6.65 1.41 -8.69
N ARG A 55 -7.75 1.91 -8.11
CA ARG A 55 -8.85 2.49 -8.89
C ARG A 55 -8.41 3.68 -9.74
N LYS A 56 -7.37 4.42 -9.33
CA LYS A 56 -6.80 5.56 -10.07
C LYS A 56 -5.89 5.14 -11.24
N LEU A 57 -5.47 3.87 -11.30
CA LEU A 57 -4.61 3.38 -12.37
C LEU A 57 -5.42 2.94 -13.60
N PRO A 58 -4.87 3.12 -14.82
CA PRO A 58 -5.45 2.55 -16.04
C PRO A 58 -5.36 1.02 -16.04
N LYS A 59 -6.19 0.36 -16.85
CA LYS A 59 -6.32 -1.10 -16.91
C LYS A 59 -4.99 -1.80 -17.27
N THR A 60 -4.22 -1.23 -18.20
CA THR A 60 -2.92 -1.76 -18.64
C THR A 60 -1.87 -1.76 -17.53
N LYS A 61 -1.91 -0.79 -16.60
CA LYS A 61 -0.98 -0.76 -15.46
C LYS A 61 -1.36 -1.72 -14.33
N LYS A 62 -2.49 -2.41 -14.41
CA LYS A 62 -2.97 -3.34 -13.37
C LYS A 62 -2.64 -4.80 -13.67
N ARG A 63 -2.39 -5.14 -14.92
CA ARG A 63 -2.21 -6.51 -15.39
C ARG A 63 -1.17 -6.54 -16.50
N PRO A 64 -0.40 -7.64 -16.62
CA PRO A 64 0.41 -7.85 -17.81
C PRO A 64 -0.48 -8.14 -19.04
N GLU A 65 0.09 -7.97 -20.24
CA GLU A 65 -0.59 -8.24 -21.51
C GLU A 65 -0.52 -9.70 -21.94
N ARG A 66 0.45 -10.47 -21.41
CA ARG A 66 0.55 -11.91 -21.66
C ARG A 66 -0.66 -12.67 -21.07
N PRO A 67 -1.10 -13.75 -21.73
CA PRO A 67 -2.07 -14.68 -21.14
C PRO A 67 -1.45 -15.30 -19.88
N TYR A 68 -2.25 -15.34 -18.81
CA TYR A 68 -1.97 -15.91 -17.47
C TYR A 68 -0.51 -15.83 -16.96
#